data_AF-A0A3M2XID2-F1
#
_entry.id   AF-A0A3M2XID2-F1
#
_cell.length_a   1.000
_cell.length_b   1.000
_cell.length_c   1.000
_cell.angle_alpha   90.00
_cell.angle_beta   90.00
_cell.angle_gamma   90.00
#
_symmetry.space_group_name_H-M   'P 1'
#
loop_
_entity.id
_entity.type
_entity.pdbx_description
1 polymer ?
#
loop_
_entity_poly.entity_id
_entity_poly.type
_entity_poly.pdbx_seq_one_letter_code
_entity_poly.pdbx_strand_id
1 'polypeptide(L)'
;MQQMANEPFWISLGHYEAGKLGGWRSYVTDPKFFLAADGAHDPKAELSATLEAIYAPVTNEQTHAQCVYPARTRWLRDQLRLTDLPTPDCKEFKAWYKDVAPDSTVLIFPAAYLNSPSSMFGHTLLRIDPASAKTNNTTLLSYAINFGAYIEGMDNSILYAWKGLAGG
;
A
#
# COMPACT_ATOMS: atom_id res chain seq x y z
N MET A 1 -8.11 8.45 -19.91
CA MET A 1 -8.79 7.96 -18.68
C MET A 1 -8.97 6.46 -18.68
N GLN A 2 -9.83 5.84 -19.51
CA GLN A 2 -10.08 4.38 -19.43
C GLN A 2 -8.84 3.51 -19.65
N GLN A 3 -8.01 3.84 -20.65
CA GLN A 3 -6.77 3.11 -20.92
C GLN A 3 -5.81 3.17 -19.72
N MET A 4 -5.61 4.36 -19.15
CA MET A 4 -4.78 4.55 -17.95
C MET A 4 -5.34 3.83 -16.72
N ALA A 5 -6.66 3.75 -16.57
CA ALA A 5 -7.29 3.04 -15.46
C ALA A 5 -7.06 1.52 -15.52
N ASN A 6 -6.66 0.99 -16.67
CA ASN A 6 -6.31 -0.41 -16.86
C ASN A 6 -4.78 -0.65 -16.90
N GLU A 7 -3.96 0.39 -16.71
CA GLU A 7 -2.51 0.24 -16.66
C GLU A 7 -2.11 -0.65 -15.48
N PRO A 8 -1.25 -1.68 -15.68
CA PRO A 8 -0.90 -2.62 -14.61
C PRO A 8 -0.36 -1.94 -13.34
N PHE A 9 0.36 -0.84 -13.50
CA PHE A 9 0.88 -0.08 -12.35
C PHE A 9 -0.24 0.60 -11.56
N TRP A 10 -1.23 1.20 -12.24
CA TRP A 10 -2.39 1.79 -11.58
C TRP A 10 -3.23 0.73 -10.86
N ILE A 11 -3.44 -0.41 -11.51
CA ILE A 11 -4.13 -1.57 -10.92
C ILE A 11 -3.42 -2.01 -9.62
N SER A 12 -2.08 -2.04 -9.63
CA SER A 12 -1.27 -2.38 -8.45
C SER A 12 -1.37 -1.32 -7.35
N LEU A 13 -1.35 -0.03 -7.68
CA LEU A 13 -1.47 1.08 -6.71
C LEU A 13 -2.80 1.08 -5.95
N GLY A 14 -3.87 0.56 -6.55
CA GLY A 14 -5.16 0.38 -5.89
C GLY A 14 -5.42 -1.02 -5.36
N HIS A 15 -4.42 -1.92 -5.43
CA HIS A 15 -4.53 -3.33 -5.01
C HIS A 15 -5.71 -4.07 -5.64
N TYR A 16 -6.00 -3.81 -6.91
CA TYR A 16 -7.13 -4.42 -7.61
C TYR A 16 -6.79 -5.81 -8.16
N GLU A 17 -7.76 -6.71 -8.08
CA GLU A 17 -7.82 -7.97 -8.82
C GLU A 17 -9.04 -7.98 -9.75
N ALA A 18 -8.96 -8.78 -10.81
CA ALA A 18 -10.11 -9.03 -11.66
C ALA A 18 -11.13 -9.90 -10.91
N GLY A 19 -12.38 -9.45 -10.83
CA GLY A 19 -13.45 -10.21 -10.19
C GLY A 19 -13.74 -11.52 -10.92
N LYS A 20 -14.18 -12.55 -10.19
CA LYS A 20 -14.55 -13.87 -10.76
C LYS A 20 -15.64 -13.79 -11.84
N LEU A 21 -16.50 -12.76 -11.78
CA LEU A 21 -17.59 -12.50 -12.72
C LEU A 21 -17.30 -11.31 -13.64
N GLY A 22 -16.03 -10.90 -13.75
CA GLY A 22 -15.61 -9.67 -14.42
C GLY A 22 -15.58 -8.46 -13.49
N GLY A 23 -15.11 -7.33 -14.01
CA GLY A 23 -14.89 -6.10 -13.24
C GLY A 23 -13.64 -6.14 -12.37
N TRP A 24 -13.48 -5.13 -11.53
CA TRP A 24 -12.35 -4.97 -10.62
C TRP A 24 -12.83 -4.99 -9.17
N ARG A 25 -11.96 -5.46 -8.27
CA ARG A 25 -12.17 -5.40 -6.82
C ARG A 25 -10.82 -5.20 -6.14
N SER A 26 -10.75 -4.27 -5.20
CA SER A 26 -9.56 -4.11 -4.36
C SER A 26 -9.54 -5.11 -3.20
N TYR A 27 -8.35 -5.56 -2.81
CA TYR A 27 -8.16 -6.27 -1.55
C TYR A 27 -8.20 -5.34 -0.33
N VAL A 28 -8.09 -4.02 -0.52
CA VAL A 28 -8.19 -3.05 0.57
C VAL A 28 -9.67 -2.85 0.91
N THR A 29 -10.03 -3.12 2.17
CA THR A 29 -11.41 -3.01 2.66
C THR A 29 -11.69 -1.71 3.40
N ASP A 30 -10.66 -0.93 3.78
CA ASP A 30 -10.85 0.36 4.45
C ASP A 30 -11.34 1.41 3.45
N PRO A 31 -12.56 1.97 3.62
CA PRO A 31 -13.08 3.01 2.74
C PRO A 31 -12.18 4.25 2.67
N LYS A 32 -11.39 4.55 3.71
CA LYS A 32 -10.51 5.73 3.76
C LYS A 32 -9.35 5.66 2.77
N PHE A 33 -9.05 4.48 2.23
CA PHE A 33 -8.00 4.29 1.20
C PHE A 33 -8.43 4.80 -0.18
N PHE A 34 -9.73 4.96 -0.42
CA PHE A 34 -10.28 5.39 -1.70
C PHE A 34 -10.73 6.85 -1.63
N LEU A 35 -10.46 7.59 -2.69
CA LEU A 35 -10.93 8.96 -2.87
C LEU A 35 -12.30 8.99 -3.54
N ALA A 36 -12.60 8.02 -4.39
CA ALA A 36 -13.92 7.83 -4.99
C ALA A 36 -14.80 6.92 -4.11
N ALA A 37 -16.11 7.23 -4.05
CA ALA A 37 -17.07 6.45 -3.28
C ALA A 37 -17.14 4.96 -3.70
N ASP A 38 -16.99 4.68 -5.00
CA ASP A 38 -16.89 3.30 -5.53
C ASP A 38 -15.48 2.96 -6.00
N GLY A 39 -14.46 3.65 -5.44
CA GLY A 39 -13.07 3.46 -5.84
C GLY A 39 -12.61 2.01 -5.71
N ALA A 40 -13.12 1.28 -4.72
CA ALA A 40 -12.79 -0.13 -4.49
C ALA A 40 -13.16 -1.08 -5.65
N HIS A 41 -14.11 -0.71 -6.51
CA HIS A 41 -14.57 -1.54 -7.64
C HIS A 41 -14.42 -0.84 -9.00
N ASP A 42 -14.18 0.47 -9.01
CA ASP A 42 -13.98 1.25 -10.23
C ASP A 42 -12.61 1.97 -10.21
N PRO A 43 -11.56 1.33 -10.75
CA PRO A 43 -10.24 1.95 -10.86
C PRO A 43 -10.23 3.24 -11.64
N LYS A 44 -11.18 3.45 -12.56
CA LYS A 44 -11.28 4.68 -13.35
C LYS A 44 -11.90 5.80 -12.52
N ALA A 45 -12.94 5.51 -11.73
CA ALA A 45 -13.48 6.47 -10.78
C ALA A 45 -12.40 6.91 -9.78
N GLU A 46 -11.64 5.95 -9.24
CA GLU A 46 -10.54 6.26 -8.31
C GLU A 46 -9.43 7.08 -8.97
N LEU A 47 -9.08 6.79 -10.23
CA LEU A 47 -8.08 7.55 -10.98
C LEU A 47 -8.52 9.00 -11.16
N SER A 48 -9.79 9.19 -11.52
CA SER A 48 -10.38 10.52 -11.72
C SER A 48 -10.39 11.31 -10.41
N ALA A 49 -10.88 10.71 -9.33
CA ALA A 49 -10.90 11.34 -8.01
C ALA A 49 -9.48 11.64 -7.49
N THR A 50 -8.52 10.76 -7.77
CA THR A 50 -7.11 11.01 -7.43
C THR A 50 -6.56 12.21 -8.19
N LEU A 51 -6.83 12.30 -9.49
CA LEU A 51 -6.39 13.43 -10.31
C LEU A 51 -6.96 14.75 -9.79
N GLU A 52 -8.26 14.80 -9.48
CA GLU A 52 -8.89 15.99 -8.90
C GLU A 52 -8.26 16.35 -7.53
N ALA A 53 -8.05 15.35 -6.67
CA ALA A 53 -7.55 15.57 -5.32
C ALA A 53 -6.10 16.05 -5.28
N ILE A 54 -5.23 15.64 -6.23
CA ILE A 54 -3.85 16.13 -6.27
C ILE A 54 -3.75 17.59 -6.76
N TYR A 55 -4.77 18.09 -7.46
CA TYR A 55 -4.90 19.49 -7.89
C TYR A 55 -5.59 20.39 -6.87
N ALA A 56 -6.19 19.81 -5.82
CA ALA A 56 -6.91 20.57 -4.81
C ALA A 56 -5.99 21.62 -4.13
N PRO A 57 -6.54 22.74 -3.64
CA PRO A 57 -5.76 23.70 -2.86
C PRO A 57 -5.17 23.06 -1.60
N VAL A 58 -3.93 23.43 -1.27
CA VAL A 58 -3.25 22.96 -0.06
C VAL A 58 -3.83 23.69 1.16
N THR A 59 -4.88 23.11 1.75
CA THR A 59 -5.51 23.60 2.99
C THR A 59 -4.89 22.96 4.23
N ASN A 60 -4.56 21.67 4.15
CA ASN A 60 -3.85 20.91 5.17
C ASN A 60 -2.94 19.89 4.50
N GLU A 61 -1.64 19.96 4.77
CA GLU A 61 -0.67 19.04 4.18
C GLU A 61 -0.84 17.59 4.64
N GLN A 62 -1.31 17.35 5.87
CA GLN A 62 -1.49 15.99 6.40
C GLN A 62 -2.57 15.20 5.65
N THR A 63 -3.55 15.90 5.08
CA THR A 63 -4.68 15.29 4.37
C THR A 63 -4.62 15.52 2.86
N HIS A 64 -3.66 16.30 2.37
CA HIS A 64 -3.54 16.58 0.95
C HIS A 64 -3.17 15.31 0.18
N ALA A 65 -3.87 15.04 -0.93
CA ALA A 65 -3.69 13.78 -1.65
C ALA A 65 -2.26 13.55 -2.15
N GLN A 66 -1.53 14.63 -2.48
CA GLN A 66 -0.10 14.50 -2.84
C GLN A 66 0.79 13.97 -1.71
N CYS A 67 0.44 14.22 -0.45
CA CYS A 67 1.20 13.77 0.71
C CYS A 67 0.74 12.39 1.20
N VAL A 68 -0.56 12.08 1.11
CA VAL A 68 -1.13 10.79 1.52
C VAL A 68 -0.93 9.71 0.46
N TYR A 69 -0.98 10.07 -0.83
CA TYR A 69 -0.84 9.16 -1.97
C TYR A 69 0.37 9.55 -2.86
N PRO A 70 1.60 9.53 -2.33
CA PRO A 70 2.78 10.01 -3.06
C PRO A 70 3.07 9.18 -4.32
N ALA A 71 2.83 7.86 -4.28
CA ALA A 71 3.04 6.97 -5.42
C ALA A 71 2.03 7.22 -6.55
N ARG A 72 0.74 7.41 -6.22
CA ARG A 72 -0.31 7.74 -7.20
C ARG A 72 -0.03 9.11 -7.85
N THR A 73 0.36 10.08 -7.03
CA THR A 73 0.73 11.43 -7.48
C THR A 73 1.91 11.41 -8.44
N ARG A 74 3.00 10.72 -8.08
CA ARG A 74 4.17 10.58 -8.95
C ARG A 74 3.77 9.95 -10.29
N TRP A 75 3.02 8.85 -10.25
CA TRP A 75 2.62 8.17 -11.46
C TRP A 75 1.74 9.04 -12.37
N LEU A 76 0.73 9.73 -11.83
CA LEU A 76 -0.11 10.63 -12.64
C LEU A 76 0.67 11.80 -13.23
N ARG A 77 1.60 12.38 -12.44
CA ARG A 77 2.51 13.44 -12.92
C ARG A 77 3.31 12.96 -14.13
N ASP A 78 3.87 11.76 -14.06
CA ASP A 78 4.69 11.20 -15.14
C ASP A 78 3.85 10.83 -16.37
N GLN A 79 2.69 10.17 -16.17
CA GLN A 79 1.81 9.73 -17.26
C GLN A 79 1.21 10.90 -18.05
N LEU A 80 0.77 11.95 -17.34
CA LEU A 80 0.11 13.11 -17.94
C LEU A 80 1.05 14.30 -18.18
N ARG A 81 2.32 14.18 -17.79
CA ARG A 81 3.34 15.24 -17.86
C ARG A 81 2.88 16.52 -17.17
N LEU A 82 2.32 16.38 -15.97
CA LEU A 82 1.75 17.51 -15.21
C LEU A 82 2.86 18.43 -14.70
N THR A 83 2.74 19.73 -14.97
CA THR A 83 3.73 20.76 -14.60
C THR A 83 3.19 21.82 -13.66
N ASP A 84 1.90 21.82 -13.39
CA ASP A 84 1.13 22.87 -12.72
C ASP A 84 0.48 22.41 -11.41
N LEU A 85 0.93 21.27 -10.88
CA LEU A 85 0.46 20.77 -9.59
C LEU A 85 0.87 21.73 -8.45
N PRO A 86 0.01 21.93 -7.44
CA PRO A 86 0.41 22.63 -6.23
C PRO A 86 1.58 21.89 -5.57
N THR A 87 2.41 22.63 -4.82
CA THR A 87 3.65 22.11 -4.22
C THR A 87 3.55 22.08 -2.69
N PRO A 88 2.77 21.17 -2.09
CA PRO A 88 2.77 20.99 -0.64
C PRO A 88 4.15 20.52 -0.16
N ASP A 89 4.55 20.91 1.06
CA ASP A 89 5.84 20.51 1.61
C ASP A 89 5.84 19.02 2.02
N CYS A 90 4.70 18.50 2.49
CA CYS A 90 4.55 17.11 2.92
C CYS A 90 5.58 16.70 3.98
N LYS A 91 5.72 17.52 5.03
CA LYS A 91 6.76 17.39 6.06
C LYS A 91 6.83 16.01 6.70
N GLU A 92 5.68 15.44 7.07
CA GLU A 92 5.61 14.12 7.71
C GLU A 92 6.10 13.00 6.78
N PHE A 93 5.63 13.01 5.52
CA PHE A 93 6.11 12.07 4.52
C PHE A 93 7.62 12.20 4.28
N LYS A 94 8.14 13.43 4.14
CA LYS A 94 9.58 13.67 3.95
C LYS A 94 10.41 13.21 5.15
N ALA A 95 9.94 13.47 6.37
CA ALA A 95 10.60 13.01 7.60
C ALA A 95 10.62 11.48 7.66
N TRP A 96 9.46 10.84 7.49
CA TRP A 96 9.35 9.39 7.47
C TRP A 96 10.22 8.74 6.39
N TYR A 97 10.18 9.25 5.15
CA TYR A 97 10.96 8.69 4.04
C TYR A 97 12.47 8.84 4.28
N LYS A 98 12.89 9.95 4.89
CA LYS A 98 14.29 10.17 5.30
C LYS A 98 14.71 9.18 6.39
N ASP A 99 13.84 8.87 7.34
CA ASP A 99 14.14 7.92 8.41
C ASP A 99 14.22 6.48 7.88
N VAL A 100 13.37 6.12 6.91
CA VAL A 100 13.45 4.83 6.21
C VAL A 100 14.73 4.73 5.39
N ALA A 101 15.17 5.84 4.77
CA ALA A 101 16.38 5.95 3.95
C ALA A 101 16.57 4.76 2.97
N PRO A 102 15.59 4.47 2.10
CA PRO A 102 15.59 3.27 1.28
C PRO A 102 16.76 3.24 0.28
N ASP A 103 17.60 2.20 0.35
CA ASP A 103 18.67 1.92 -0.63
C ASP A 103 18.48 0.55 -1.29
N SER A 104 18.10 -0.47 -0.52
CA SER A 104 17.80 -1.79 -1.04
C SER A 104 16.59 -2.42 -0.35
N THR A 105 15.98 -3.40 -1.02
CA THR A 105 14.80 -4.12 -0.53
C THR A 105 15.08 -5.63 -0.52
N VAL A 106 14.77 -6.29 0.59
CA VAL A 106 15.01 -7.71 0.80
C VAL A 106 13.69 -8.40 1.15
N LEU A 107 13.34 -9.44 0.39
CA LEU A 107 12.24 -10.33 0.72
C LEU A 107 12.76 -11.46 1.61
N ILE A 108 12.23 -11.56 2.83
CA ILE A 108 12.66 -12.54 3.82
C ILE A 108 11.56 -13.61 3.96
N PHE A 109 11.95 -14.88 3.88
CA PHE A 109 11.09 -16.04 4.12
C PHE A 109 11.56 -16.77 5.41
N PRO A 110 10.92 -16.51 6.55
CA PRO A 110 11.29 -17.18 7.80
C PRO A 110 10.84 -18.63 7.76
N ALA A 111 11.71 -19.54 8.21
CA ALA A 111 11.39 -20.96 8.27
C ALA A 111 10.22 -21.18 9.25
N ALA A 112 9.15 -21.80 8.75
CA ALA A 112 7.96 -22.13 9.53
C ALA A 112 8.24 -23.32 10.47
N TYR A 113 7.96 -23.15 11.77
CA TYR A 113 7.86 -24.28 12.69
C TYR A 113 6.45 -24.88 12.62
N LEU A 114 6.36 -26.15 12.21
CA LEU A 114 5.13 -26.90 11.95
C LEU A 114 4.18 -27.10 13.16
N ASN A 115 4.58 -26.66 14.36
CA ASN A 115 3.81 -26.89 15.59
C ASN A 115 2.80 -25.76 15.92
N SER A 116 2.62 -24.77 15.03
CA SER A 116 1.63 -23.69 15.20
C SER A 116 1.16 -23.12 13.85
N PRO A 117 -0.13 -23.24 13.48
CA PRO A 117 -0.65 -22.76 12.19
C PRO A 117 -0.48 -21.25 11.97
N SER A 118 -0.58 -20.42 13.02
CA SER A 118 -0.35 -18.97 12.94
C SER A 118 1.12 -18.61 12.66
N SER A 119 2.06 -19.51 12.96
CA SER A 119 3.49 -19.39 12.66
C SER A 119 3.83 -19.83 11.22
N MET A 120 2.99 -20.68 10.62
CA MET A 120 3.27 -21.29 9.31
C MET A 120 3.02 -20.37 8.12
N PHE A 121 2.15 -19.36 8.27
CA PHE A 121 1.69 -18.51 7.16
C PHE A 121 2.11 -17.03 7.27
N GLY A 122 2.76 -16.62 8.37
CA GLY A 122 2.72 -15.22 8.80
C GLY A 122 4.02 -14.41 8.79
N HIS A 123 5.09 -14.85 8.13
CA HIS A 123 6.37 -14.17 8.31
C HIS A 123 7.09 -13.70 7.05
N THR A 124 6.48 -13.83 5.87
CA THR A 124 7.06 -13.17 4.68
C THR A 124 7.04 -11.67 4.91
N LEU A 125 8.23 -11.10 5.07
CA LEU A 125 8.39 -9.68 5.34
C LEU A 125 9.34 -9.07 4.32
N LEU A 126 9.03 -7.84 3.95
CA LEU A 126 9.87 -7.01 3.11
C LEU A 126 10.68 -6.10 4.04
N ARG A 127 12.01 -6.22 4.01
CA ARG A 127 12.90 -5.33 4.75
C ARG A 127 13.48 -4.28 3.81
N ILE A 128 13.48 -3.04 4.26
CA ILE A 128 14.05 -1.90 3.53
C ILE A 128 15.33 -1.48 4.26
N ASP A 129 16.46 -1.67 3.59
CA ASP A 129 17.78 -1.42 4.18
C ASP A 129 18.31 -0.05 3.69
N PRO A 130 18.79 0.81 4.60
CA PRO A 130 19.61 1.94 4.20
C PRO A 130 21.01 1.50 3.76
N ALA A 131 21.68 2.32 2.95
CA ALA A 131 23.02 2.04 2.44
C ALA A 131 24.03 1.70 3.56
N SER A 132 23.87 2.33 4.73
CA SER A 132 24.72 2.13 5.92
C SER A 132 24.42 0.84 6.68
N ALA A 133 23.33 0.13 6.38
CA ALA A 133 22.88 -1.03 7.15
C ALA A 133 23.93 -2.15 7.19
N LYS A 134 24.58 -2.41 6.05
CA LYS A 134 25.60 -3.46 5.93
C LYS A 134 26.96 -3.00 6.47
N THR A 135 27.37 -1.77 6.17
CA THR A 135 28.69 -1.26 6.59
C THR A 135 28.78 -1.06 8.10
N ASN A 136 27.68 -0.67 8.74
CA ASN A 136 27.62 -0.41 10.18
C ASN A 136 27.08 -1.59 10.99
N ASN A 137 26.80 -2.74 10.33
CA ASN A 137 26.20 -3.92 10.95
C ASN A 137 24.87 -3.63 11.70
N THR A 138 24.05 -2.72 11.16
CA THR A 138 22.77 -2.25 11.75
C THR A 138 21.55 -2.83 11.05
N THR A 139 21.73 -3.89 10.25
CA THR A 139 20.68 -4.54 9.45
C THR A 139 19.46 -5.00 10.27
N LEU A 140 19.64 -5.28 11.57
CA LEU A 140 18.53 -5.64 12.47
C LEU A 140 17.63 -4.45 12.85
N LEU A 141 18.08 -3.21 12.64
CA LEU A 141 17.33 -1.97 12.92
C LEU A 141 16.60 -1.43 11.68
N SER A 142 16.71 -2.12 10.54
CA SER A 142 16.09 -1.72 9.29
C SER A 142 14.57 -1.87 9.34
N TYR A 143 13.86 -1.04 8.57
CA TYR A 143 12.41 -1.06 8.51
C TYR A 143 11.91 -2.38 7.90
N ALA A 144 10.89 -2.97 8.52
CA ALA A 144 10.25 -4.19 8.05
C ALA A 144 8.76 -3.95 7.81
N ILE A 145 8.27 -4.41 6.66
CA ILE A 145 6.87 -4.40 6.26
C ILE A 145 6.43 -5.86 6.23
N ASN A 146 5.41 -6.21 6.99
CA ASN A 146 4.80 -7.54 6.97
C ASN A 146 3.30 -7.40 6.70
N PHE A 147 2.72 -8.41 6.06
CA PHE A 147 1.28 -8.55 5.96
C PHE A 147 0.81 -9.61 6.95
N GLY A 148 0.12 -9.18 8.00
CA GLY A 148 -0.28 -10.04 9.13
C GLY A 148 -1.78 -9.94 9.39
N ALA A 149 -2.37 -11.05 9.85
CA ALA A 149 -3.75 -11.04 10.33
C ALA A 149 -3.84 -10.37 11.70
N TYR A 150 -4.64 -9.32 11.82
CA TYR A 150 -4.99 -8.71 13.10
C TYR A 150 -6.24 -9.40 13.65
N ILE A 151 -6.13 -10.08 14.79
CA ILE A 151 -7.27 -10.75 15.44
C ILE A 151 -7.81 -9.82 16.53
N GLU A 152 -8.98 -9.23 16.30
CA GLU A 152 -9.74 -8.57 17.36
C GLU A 152 -10.41 -9.62 18.27
N GLY A 153 -10.49 -9.33 19.57
CA GLY A 153 -10.66 -10.32 20.64
C GLY A 153 -11.83 -11.33 20.49
N MET A 154 -11.58 -12.52 21.05
CA MET A 154 -12.48 -13.69 21.21
C MET A 154 -12.89 -14.46 19.97
N ASP A 155 -12.10 -14.45 18.89
CA ASP A 155 -12.29 -15.45 17.84
C ASP A 155 -11.82 -16.84 18.33
N ASN A 156 -12.79 -17.73 18.58
CA ASN A 156 -12.54 -19.14 18.85
C ASN A 156 -11.58 -19.69 17.79
N SER A 157 -10.45 -20.26 18.21
CA SER A 157 -9.35 -20.75 17.37
C SER A 157 -9.79 -21.66 16.20
N ILE A 158 -10.94 -22.34 16.36
CA ILE A 158 -11.57 -23.19 15.33
C ILE A 158 -12.16 -22.36 14.18
N LEU A 159 -12.82 -21.23 14.48
CA LEU A 159 -13.37 -20.33 13.47
C LEU A 159 -12.26 -19.67 12.63
N TYR A 160 -11.13 -19.32 13.25
CA TYR A 160 -9.96 -18.79 12.55
C TYR A 160 -9.36 -19.82 11.59
N ALA A 161 -9.21 -21.08 12.03
CA ALA A 161 -8.72 -22.15 11.18
C ALA A 161 -9.67 -22.44 10.01
N TRP A 162 -11.00 -22.43 10.24
CA TRP A 162 -11.98 -22.64 9.19
C TRP A 162 -12.03 -21.49 8.18
N LYS A 163 -12.03 -20.23 8.63
CA LYS A 163 -11.92 -19.05 7.76
C LYS A 163 -10.62 -19.10 6.94
N GLY A 164 -9.50 -19.46 7.56
CA GLY A 164 -8.22 -19.64 6.87
C GLY A 164 -8.25 -20.70 5.76
N LEU A 165 -9.01 -21.79 5.93
CA LEU A 165 -9.21 -22.81 4.91
C LEU A 165 -10.24 -22.40 3.84
N ALA A 166 -11.21 -21.56 4.19
CA ALA A 166 -12.24 -21.05 3.29
C ALA A 166 -11.82 -19.80 2.48
N GLY A 167 -10.64 -19.23 2.80
CA GLY A 167 -10.06 -18.08 2.08
C GLY A 167 -10.25 -16.71 2.75
N GLY A 168 -10.64 -16.68 4.03
CA GLY A 168 -10.93 -15.46 4.81
C GLY A 168 -12.40 -15.28 5.11
#